data_AF-R8B9X2-F1
#
_entry.id   AF-R8B9X2-F1
#
_cell.length_a   1.000
_cell.length_b   1.000
_cell.length_c   1.000
_cell.angle_alpha   90.00
_cell.angle_beta   90.00
_cell.angle_gamma   90.00
#
_symmetry.space_group_name_H-M   'P 1'
#
loop_
_entity.id
_entity.type
_entity.pdbx_description
1 polymer ?
#
loop_
_entity_poly.entity_id
_entity_poly.type
_entity_poly.pdbx_seq_one_letter_code
_entity_poly.pdbx_strand_id
1 'polypeptide(L)'
;MAQALVAYPAPNELPKEQWSADALSGNEPSDDVARPDIEWVPSFKTYKARVEALAALGLDRPTTLPAGWPEEVTTSRVWSKSDFTSESQYVVEFSKAEIAEIEAGLAHFKGLPGELGPDDVSQKTYPLPTLATKLDEISVSIHNGIGFAILRGLEPKKYSKLDNVLIYLGITSYIAETRGCQDYDGRMLVHIQDIQEELRKYGKRGPFSPYHSRTQPFHTDRCDILALYAMDVAPMGGESFLASSAKIYNEIAKERPDVIHTLIKDDWVFDE
;
A
#
# COMPACT_ATOMS: atom_id res chain seq x y z
N MET A 1 -2.99 -6.40 11.80
CA MET A 1 -2.20 -6.02 10.60
C MET A 1 -2.62 -6.91 9.44
N ALA A 2 -2.42 -6.60 8.15
CA ALA A 2 -2.86 -5.45 7.35
C ALA A 2 -2.90 -4.03 7.97
N GLN A 3 -1.84 -3.63 8.68
CA GLN A 3 -1.22 -2.39 8.27
C GLN A 3 -0.25 -2.82 7.16
N ALA A 4 -0.15 -2.05 6.08
CA ALA A 4 1.19 -1.75 5.58
C ALA A 4 1.82 -0.87 6.67
N LEU A 5 2.55 -1.51 7.61
CA LEU A 5 3.43 -0.96 8.66
C LEU A 5 3.96 -2.15 9.48
N VAL A 6 5.28 -2.37 9.50
CA VAL A 6 6.20 -2.29 10.66
C VAL A 6 7.62 -2.45 10.11
N ALA A 7 8.57 -1.60 10.50
CA ALA A 7 9.99 -1.84 10.30
C ALA A 7 10.78 -1.55 11.59
N TYR A 8 11.75 -2.42 11.91
CA TYR A 8 12.78 -2.19 12.92
C TYR A 8 13.92 -1.31 12.33
N PRO A 9 14.75 -0.66 13.17
CA PRO A 9 15.86 0.16 12.66
C PRO A 9 16.87 -0.68 11.88
N ALA A 10 17.27 -0.17 10.70
CA ALA A 10 18.27 -0.82 9.85
C ALA A 10 19.66 -0.83 10.53
N PRO A 11 20.36 -1.98 10.59
CA PRO A 11 21.78 -2.01 10.87
C PRO A 11 22.56 -1.56 9.62
N ASN A 12 23.45 -0.57 9.80
CA ASN A 12 24.59 -0.15 8.97
C ASN A 12 24.64 -0.57 7.48
N GLU A 13 24.65 0.45 6.62
CA GLU A 13 25.13 0.50 5.22
C GLU A 13 25.62 -0.82 4.59
N LEU A 14 24.81 -1.42 3.70
CA LEU A 14 25.27 -2.42 2.76
C LEU A 14 26.04 -1.75 1.59
N PRO A 15 27.23 -2.25 1.18
CA PRO A 15 28.00 -1.65 0.09
C PRO A 15 27.31 -1.73 -1.28
N LYS A 16 27.28 -0.60 -2.01
CA LYS A 16 26.56 -0.44 -3.31
C LYS A 16 27.19 -1.14 -4.52
N GLU A 17 28.17 -2.03 -4.35
CA GLU A 17 29.16 -2.33 -5.40
C GLU A 17 29.09 -3.74 -6.02
N GLN A 18 28.09 -4.57 -5.70
CA GLN A 18 28.09 -6.00 -6.09
C GLN A 18 27.02 -6.47 -7.09
N TRP A 19 26.16 -5.59 -7.60
CA TRP A 19 25.03 -6.01 -8.46
C TRP A 19 25.34 -5.77 -9.95
N SER A 20 25.98 -6.75 -10.60
CA SER A 20 26.05 -6.79 -12.08
C SER A 20 24.79 -7.44 -12.66
N ALA A 21 24.40 -7.03 -13.87
CA ALA A 21 23.20 -7.54 -14.55
C ALA A 21 23.24 -9.04 -14.86
N ASP A 22 24.41 -9.68 -14.75
CA ASP A 22 24.61 -11.12 -15.01
C ASP A 22 24.03 -12.00 -13.88
N ALA A 23 23.78 -11.44 -12.69
CA ALA A 23 23.21 -12.17 -11.54
C ALA A 23 21.78 -12.71 -11.80
N LEU A 24 21.07 -12.17 -12.79
CA LEU A 24 19.72 -12.60 -13.19
C LEU A 24 19.73 -13.77 -14.20
N SER A 25 20.88 -14.40 -14.47
CA SER A 25 21.02 -15.52 -15.41
C SER A 25 21.03 -16.92 -14.78
N GLY A 26 20.70 -17.01 -13.48
CA GLY A 26 20.50 -18.31 -12.81
C GLY A 26 19.29 -19.06 -13.38
N ASN A 27 19.43 -20.37 -13.60
CA ASN A 27 18.29 -21.24 -13.91
C ASN A 27 17.23 -21.10 -12.81
N GLU A 28 15.94 -21.07 -13.17
CA GLU A 28 14.86 -21.20 -12.18
C GLU A 28 15.10 -22.47 -11.33
N PRO A 29 14.98 -22.40 -9.99
CA PRO A 29 15.14 -23.58 -9.14
C PRO A 29 14.17 -24.67 -9.56
N SER A 30 14.60 -25.94 -9.50
CA SER A 30 13.73 -27.06 -9.86
C SER A 30 12.45 -27.09 -9.01
N ASP A 31 11.35 -27.56 -9.60
CA ASP A 31 10.02 -27.69 -8.97
C ASP A 31 9.96 -28.71 -7.80
N ASP A 32 11.10 -29.14 -7.26
CA ASP A 32 11.21 -30.15 -6.19
C ASP A 32 10.68 -29.68 -4.83
N VAL A 33 10.45 -28.37 -4.65
CA VAL A 33 9.74 -27.84 -3.47
C VAL A 33 8.24 -28.06 -3.66
N ALA A 34 7.69 -29.07 -2.99
CA ALA A 34 6.25 -29.33 -2.95
C ALA A 34 5.49 -28.13 -2.33
N ARG A 35 5.03 -27.21 -3.17
CA ARG A 35 4.28 -26.02 -2.75
C ARG A 35 2.85 -26.41 -2.33
N PRO A 36 2.28 -25.80 -1.29
CA PRO A 36 0.86 -25.96 -1.00
C PRO A 36 0.04 -25.40 -2.17
N ASP A 37 -1.12 -26.01 -2.45
CA ASP A 37 -2.07 -25.59 -3.49
C ASP A 37 -2.71 -24.23 -3.14
N ILE A 38 -1.95 -23.15 -3.36
CA ILE A 38 -2.30 -21.75 -3.10
C ILE A 38 -2.06 -20.95 -4.38
N GLU A 39 -3.12 -20.69 -5.12
CA GLU A 39 -3.07 -19.82 -6.29
C GLU A 39 -2.91 -18.35 -5.90
N TRP A 40 -2.30 -17.55 -6.81
CA TRP A 40 -2.14 -16.09 -6.68
C TRP A 40 -3.46 -15.36 -6.44
N VAL A 41 -4.56 -15.84 -7.04
CA VAL A 41 -5.92 -15.36 -6.76
C VAL A 41 -6.57 -16.33 -5.76
N PRO A 42 -6.85 -15.92 -4.51
CA PRO A 42 -7.35 -16.84 -3.50
C PRO A 42 -8.73 -17.43 -3.86
N SER A 43 -8.81 -18.76 -3.94
CA SER A 43 -10.04 -19.51 -4.16
C SER A 43 -10.66 -19.96 -2.84
N PHE A 44 -11.87 -19.45 -2.51
CA PHE A 44 -12.61 -19.89 -1.32
C PHE A 44 -12.97 -21.38 -1.36
N LYS A 45 -13.16 -21.95 -2.57
CA LYS A 45 -13.38 -23.39 -2.75
C LYS A 45 -12.14 -24.19 -2.36
N THR A 46 -10.96 -23.79 -2.86
CA THR A 46 -9.68 -24.44 -2.57
C THR A 46 -9.31 -24.30 -1.10
N TYR A 47 -9.54 -23.12 -0.51
CA TYR A 47 -9.40 -22.89 0.93
C TYR A 47 -10.23 -23.88 1.77
N LYS A 48 -11.54 -24.01 1.52
CA LYS A 48 -12.39 -24.93 2.29
C LYS A 48 -11.96 -26.38 2.15
N ALA A 49 -11.67 -26.85 0.94
CA ALA A 49 -11.17 -28.21 0.72
C ALA A 49 -9.86 -28.47 1.48
N ARG A 50 -8.96 -27.48 1.55
CA ARG A 50 -7.73 -27.57 2.34
C ARG A 50 -8.00 -27.61 3.84
N VAL A 51 -8.94 -26.82 4.35
CA VAL A 51 -9.34 -26.84 5.78
C VAL A 51 -9.95 -28.19 6.16
N GLU A 52 -10.83 -28.74 5.34
CA GLU A 52 -11.45 -30.07 5.54
C GLU A 52 -10.38 -31.18 5.55
N ALA A 53 -9.46 -31.18 4.57
CA ALA A 53 -8.35 -32.13 4.51
C ALA A 53 -7.42 -32.01 5.73
N LEU A 54 -7.07 -30.78 6.13
CA LEU A 54 -6.22 -30.52 7.31
C LEU A 54 -6.89 -30.90 8.63
N ALA A 55 -8.22 -30.86 8.72
CA ALA A 55 -8.95 -31.34 9.89
C ALA A 55 -8.94 -32.87 9.99
N ALA A 56 -9.06 -33.57 8.86
CA ALA A 56 -9.01 -35.03 8.79
C ALA A 56 -7.66 -35.64 9.22
N LEU A 57 -6.57 -34.85 9.20
CA LEU A 57 -5.25 -35.29 9.66
C LEU A 57 -5.11 -35.37 11.20
N GLY A 58 -6.04 -34.80 11.97
CA GLY A 58 -6.00 -34.88 13.44
C GLY A 58 -4.73 -34.28 14.08
N LEU A 59 -4.10 -33.30 13.43
CA LEU A 59 -2.86 -32.69 13.91
C LEU A 59 -3.08 -32.02 15.28
N ASP A 60 -2.17 -32.29 16.22
CA ASP A 60 -2.09 -31.53 17.47
C ASP A 60 -1.66 -30.10 17.18
N ARG A 61 -2.39 -29.12 17.72
CA ARG A 61 -2.21 -27.69 17.43
C ARG A 61 -2.54 -26.84 18.67
N PRO A 62 -1.81 -25.74 18.90
CA PRO A 62 -2.11 -24.83 20.01
C PRO A 62 -3.56 -24.31 19.97
N THR A 63 -4.31 -24.57 21.02
CA THR A 63 -5.68 -24.05 21.22
C THR A 63 -5.72 -22.70 21.93
N THR A 64 -4.56 -22.19 22.37
CA THR A 64 -4.40 -20.89 23.03
C THR A 64 -3.38 -20.04 22.28
N LEU A 65 -3.46 -18.73 22.43
CA LEU A 65 -2.49 -17.79 21.85
C LEU A 65 -1.07 -17.98 22.40
N PRO A 66 -0.04 -17.47 21.69
CA PRO A 66 1.31 -17.39 22.23
C PRO A 66 1.36 -16.49 23.47
N ALA A 67 2.30 -16.76 24.38
CA ALA A 67 2.44 -15.98 25.60
C ALA A 67 2.68 -14.49 25.30
N GLY A 68 1.94 -13.61 25.97
CA GLY A 68 2.02 -12.16 25.81
C GLY A 68 1.21 -11.58 24.63
N TRP A 69 0.56 -12.40 23.82
CA TRP A 69 -0.32 -11.92 22.74
C TRP A 69 -1.75 -11.67 23.22
N PRO A 70 -2.41 -10.58 22.79
CA PRO A 70 -3.74 -10.20 23.27
C PRO A 70 -4.84 -11.08 22.69
N GLU A 71 -5.81 -11.50 23.51
CA GLU A 71 -7.01 -12.22 23.03
C GLU A 71 -7.85 -11.39 22.04
N GLU A 72 -7.86 -10.07 22.21
CA GLU A 72 -8.53 -9.13 21.33
C GLU A 72 -7.77 -7.80 21.24
N VAL A 73 -7.66 -7.23 20.03
CA VAL A 73 -7.27 -5.83 19.81
C VAL A 73 -8.55 -4.98 19.76
N THR A 74 -8.58 -3.85 20.47
CA THR A 74 -9.78 -3.01 20.66
C THR A 74 -9.62 -1.57 20.14
N THR A 75 -8.75 -1.37 19.14
CA THR A 75 -8.46 -0.04 18.57
C THR A 75 -9.47 0.37 17.48
N SER A 76 -9.51 1.66 17.14
CA SER A 76 -10.31 2.20 16.01
C SER A 76 -10.00 1.57 14.65
N ARG A 77 -8.88 0.84 14.54
CA ARG A 77 -8.51 0.06 13.34
C ARG A 77 -9.29 -1.24 13.24
N VAL A 78 -10.06 -1.66 14.24
CA VAL A 78 -10.89 -2.88 14.24
C VAL A 78 -12.23 -2.56 13.58
N TRP A 79 -12.36 -2.89 12.31
CA TRP A 79 -13.58 -2.65 11.54
C TRP A 79 -13.81 -3.69 10.46
N SER A 80 -15.03 -3.71 9.96
CA SER A 80 -15.55 -4.47 8.84
C SER A 80 -16.35 -3.55 7.93
N LYS A 81 -16.78 -4.01 6.75
CA LYS A 81 -17.62 -3.20 5.86
C LYS A 81 -18.91 -2.70 6.55
N SER A 82 -19.49 -3.49 7.46
CA SER A 82 -20.73 -3.16 8.16
C SER A 82 -20.62 -2.02 9.18
N ASP A 83 -19.40 -1.65 9.59
CA ASP A 83 -19.18 -0.56 10.54
C ASP A 83 -19.22 0.83 9.87
N PHE A 84 -19.26 0.85 8.53
CA PHE A 84 -19.45 2.06 7.72
C PHE A 84 -20.88 2.10 7.16
N THR A 85 -21.66 3.04 7.68
CA THR A 85 -23.04 3.32 7.23
C THR A 85 -23.11 4.34 6.10
N SER A 86 -22.08 5.16 5.93
CA SER A 86 -21.97 6.17 4.88
C SER A 86 -20.51 6.36 4.48
N GLU A 87 -20.29 6.70 3.20
CA GLU A 87 -18.98 7.08 2.68
C GLU A 87 -18.38 8.29 3.41
N SER A 88 -19.20 9.20 3.93
CA SER A 88 -18.75 10.39 4.67
C SER A 88 -17.97 10.09 5.96
N GLN A 89 -17.90 8.82 6.39
CA GLN A 89 -17.05 8.37 7.49
C GLN A 89 -15.57 8.21 7.08
N TYR A 90 -15.26 8.11 5.79
CA TYR A 90 -13.90 7.88 5.26
C TYR A 90 -13.58 8.69 3.99
N VAL A 91 -14.57 9.34 3.36
CA VAL A 91 -14.40 10.24 2.21
C VAL A 91 -14.37 11.68 2.69
N VAL A 92 -13.33 12.39 2.30
CA VAL A 92 -13.21 13.84 2.46
C VAL A 92 -13.35 14.49 1.09
N GLU A 93 -14.46 15.16 0.86
CA GLU A 93 -14.68 15.97 -0.34
C GLU A 93 -14.00 17.33 -0.17
N PHE A 94 -13.25 17.76 -1.20
CA PHE A 94 -12.71 19.11 -1.27
C PHE A 94 -13.78 20.09 -1.76
N SER A 95 -13.90 21.21 -1.05
CA SER A 95 -14.73 22.34 -1.48
C SER A 95 -14.10 23.06 -2.68
N LYS A 96 -14.90 23.84 -3.41
CA LYS A 96 -14.39 24.69 -4.51
C LYS A 96 -13.32 25.69 -4.04
N ALA A 97 -13.37 26.14 -2.78
CA ALA A 97 -12.36 27.02 -2.22
C ALA A 97 -11.04 26.28 -1.93
N GLU A 98 -11.11 25.06 -1.40
CA GLU A 98 -9.96 24.20 -1.14
C GLU A 98 -9.29 23.76 -2.46
N ILE A 99 -10.07 23.47 -3.51
CA ILE A 99 -9.52 23.19 -4.86
C ILE A 99 -8.80 24.42 -5.43
N ALA A 100 -9.41 25.61 -5.31
CA ALA A 100 -8.77 26.86 -5.75
C ALA A 100 -7.49 27.18 -4.96
N GLU A 101 -7.43 26.80 -3.68
CA GLU A 101 -6.24 26.90 -2.84
C GLU A 101 -5.14 25.91 -3.29
N ILE A 102 -5.50 24.67 -3.62
CA ILE A 102 -4.57 23.69 -4.22
C ILE A 102 -4.00 24.21 -5.54
N GLU A 103 -4.83 24.80 -6.40
CA GLU A 103 -4.41 25.41 -7.68
C GLU A 103 -3.54 26.65 -7.46
N ALA A 104 -3.79 27.44 -6.41
CA ALA A 104 -2.93 28.56 -6.02
C ALA A 104 -1.57 28.08 -5.47
N GLY A 105 -1.53 26.99 -4.70
CA GLY A 105 -0.30 26.34 -4.25
C GLY A 105 0.55 25.83 -5.41
N LEU A 106 -0.06 25.22 -6.43
CA LEU A 106 0.60 24.81 -7.68
C LEU A 106 1.17 26.03 -8.43
N ALA A 107 0.39 27.09 -8.56
CA ALA A 107 0.82 28.31 -9.24
C ALA A 107 1.97 29.01 -8.49
N HIS A 108 1.95 28.98 -7.15
CA HIS A 108 3.04 29.48 -6.31
C HIS A 108 4.32 28.66 -6.54
N PHE A 109 4.25 27.34 -6.41
CA PHE A 109 5.39 26.44 -6.59
C PHE A 109 6.09 26.67 -7.95
N LYS A 110 5.30 26.75 -9.03
CA LYS A 110 5.78 26.99 -10.40
C LYS A 110 6.27 28.42 -10.65
N GLY A 111 5.99 29.36 -9.75
CA GLY A 111 6.47 30.74 -9.78
C GLY A 111 7.74 30.98 -8.94
N LEU A 112 8.22 29.98 -8.21
CA LEU A 112 9.47 30.08 -7.44
C LEU A 112 10.69 30.17 -8.38
N PRO A 113 11.75 30.89 -8.00
CA PRO A 113 12.96 31.01 -8.79
C PRO A 113 13.81 29.72 -8.72
N GLY A 114 14.38 29.32 -9.86
CA GLY A 114 15.23 28.14 -10.00
C GLY A 114 14.59 27.04 -10.86
N GLU A 115 15.29 25.93 -11.00
CA GLU A 115 14.81 24.74 -11.71
C GLU A 115 14.24 23.73 -10.69
N LEU A 116 13.12 24.09 -10.05
CA LEU A 116 12.49 23.22 -9.05
C LEU A 116 11.74 22.04 -9.70
N GLY A 117 11.89 20.86 -9.10
CA GLY A 117 11.26 19.62 -9.54
C GLY A 117 10.36 18.97 -8.47
N PRO A 118 9.84 17.77 -8.73
CA PRO A 118 9.02 17.01 -7.78
C PRO A 118 9.63 16.87 -6.37
N ASP A 119 10.95 16.74 -6.28
CA ASP A 119 11.66 16.54 -5.01
C ASP A 119 11.70 17.81 -4.13
N ASP A 120 11.50 18.99 -4.72
CA ASP A 120 11.43 20.28 -4.01
C ASP A 120 10.04 20.56 -3.41
N VAL A 121 9.04 19.70 -3.64
CA VAL A 121 7.66 19.91 -3.18
C VAL A 121 7.51 19.58 -1.69
N SER A 122 7.29 20.63 -0.91
CA SER A 122 7.10 20.61 0.54
C SER A 122 6.04 21.63 0.97
N GLN A 123 5.59 21.58 2.22
CA GLN A 123 4.66 22.58 2.79
C GLN A 123 5.17 24.04 2.68
N LYS A 124 6.49 24.25 2.56
CA LYS A 124 7.11 25.58 2.42
C LYS A 124 7.06 26.11 0.98
N THR A 125 7.17 25.22 0.00
CA THR A 125 7.21 25.53 -1.43
C THR A 125 5.84 25.37 -2.12
N TYR A 126 4.91 24.67 -1.46
CA TYR A 126 3.53 24.46 -1.88
C TYR A 126 2.58 24.83 -0.72
N PRO A 127 2.32 26.13 -0.48
CA PRO A 127 1.57 26.58 0.70
C PRO A 127 0.06 26.35 0.57
N LEU A 128 -0.52 25.71 1.58
CA LEU A 128 -1.96 25.49 1.75
C LEU A 128 -2.46 26.09 3.09
N PRO A 129 -2.46 27.43 3.25
CA PRO A 129 -2.68 28.11 4.54
C PRO A 129 -4.01 27.83 5.26
N THR A 130 -5.10 27.47 4.57
CA THR A 130 -6.39 27.11 5.19
C THR A 130 -6.69 25.62 5.09
N LEU A 131 -6.28 24.96 4.02
CA LEU A 131 -6.47 23.52 3.85
C LEU A 131 -5.52 22.66 4.72
N ALA A 132 -4.36 23.19 5.13
CA ALA A 132 -3.37 22.45 5.93
C ALA A 132 -3.96 21.79 7.20
N THR A 133 -4.80 22.49 7.97
CA THR A 133 -5.39 21.93 9.20
C THR A 133 -6.24 20.68 8.92
N LYS A 134 -7.02 20.70 7.83
CA LYS A 134 -7.85 19.57 7.42
C LYS A 134 -7.00 18.38 6.93
N LEU A 135 -5.85 18.65 6.30
CA LEU A 135 -4.89 17.61 5.89
C LEU A 135 -4.13 16.99 7.08
N ASP A 136 -3.81 17.79 8.10
CA ASP A 136 -3.24 17.31 9.36
C ASP A 136 -4.24 16.42 10.13
N GLU A 137 -5.51 16.85 10.24
CA GLU A 137 -6.60 16.01 10.77
C GLU A 137 -6.75 14.67 10.04
N ILE A 138 -6.56 14.65 8.71
CA ILE A 138 -6.52 13.42 7.91
C ILE A 138 -5.29 12.58 8.30
N SER A 139 -4.11 13.16 8.48
CA SER A 139 -2.92 12.42 8.93
C SER A 139 -3.14 11.77 10.30
N VAL A 140 -3.66 12.53 11.27
CA VAL A 140 -4.00 12.03 12.60
C VAL A 140 -5.02 10.89 12.53
N SER A 141 -6.02 10.99 11.64
CA SER A 141 -7.03 9.95 11.42
C SER A 141 -6.47 8.67 10.77
N ILE A 142 -5.51 8.79 9.84
CA ILE A 142 -4.81 7.64 9.23
C ILE A 142 -3.90 6.94 10.25
N HIS A 143 -3.23 7.70 11.13
CA HIS A 143 -2.34 7.14 12.15
C HIS A 143 -3.07 6.56 13.38
N ASN A 144 -4.18 7.16 13.82
CA ASN A 144 -4.85 6.82 15.09
C ASN A 144 -6.31 6.35 14.96
N GLY A 145 -6.94 6.58 13.80
CA GLY A 145 -8.33 6.23 13.53
C GLY A 145 -8.49 4.91 12.77
N ILE A 146 -9.35 4.92 11.74
CA ILE A 146 -9.69 3.73 10.94
C ILE A 146 -8.55 3.27 10.01
N GLY A 147 -7.53 4.09 9.81
CA GLY A 147 -6.33 3.72 9.05
C GLY A 147 -6.36 3.97 7.55
N PHE A 148 -7.38 4.66 7.03
CA PHE A 148 -7.45 5.10 5.64
C PHE A 148 -8.35 6.34 5.50
N ALA A 149 -8.19 7.07 4.41
CA ALA A 149 -9.09 8.14 3.96
C ALA A 149 -9.09 8.21 2.43
N ILE A 150 -10.16 8.71 1.84
CA ILE A 150 -10.28 8.95 0.39
C ILE A 150 -10.53 10.44 0.16
N LEU A 151 -9.64 11.11 -0.56
CA LEU A 151 -9.76 12.53 -0.88
C LEU A 151 -10.39 12.69 -2.28
N ARG A 152 -11.44 13.49 -2.40
CA ARG A 152 -12.23 13.66 -3.64
C ARG A 152 -12.42 15.14 -4.00
N GLY A 153 -12.78 15.40 -5.26
CA GLY A 153 -13.09 16.74 -5.78
C GLY A 153 -12.09 17.27 -6.82
N LEU A 154 -10.89 16.68 -6.92
CA LEU A 154 -9.94 17.01 -7.98
C LEU A 154 -10.39 16.47 -9.35
N GLU A 155 -10.05 17.20 -10.41
CA GLU A 155 -10.32 16.80 -11.80
C GLU A 155 -8.98 16.63 -12.57
N PRO A 156 -8.31 15.47 -12.50
CA PRO A 156 -6.96 15.26 -13.04
C PRO A 156 -6.76 15.67 -14.51
N LYS A 157 -7.84 15.56 -15.30
CA LYS A 157 -7.86 15.88 -16.75
C LYS A 157 -7.74 17.39 -17.04
N LYS A 158 -7.84 18.26 -16.04
CA LYS A 158 -7.55 19.71 -16.15
C LYS A 158 -6.05 20.04 -16.12
N TYR A 159 -5.24 19.16 -15.53
CA TYR A 159 -3.85 19.43 -15.21
C TYR A 159 -2.91 18.64 -16.14
N SER A 160 -1.70 19.15 -16.41
CA SER A 160 -0.69 18.35 -17.12
C SER A 160 -0.24 17.15 -16.27
N LYS A 161 0.48 16.19 -16.87
CA LYS A 161 1.01 15.04 -16.11
C LYS A 161 1.93 15.49 -14.96
N LEU A 162 2.75 16.52 -15.18
CA LEU A 162 3.62 17.08 -14.15
C LEU A 162 2.82 17.84 -13.10
N ASP A 163 1.84 18.65 -13.50
CA ASP A 163 1.00 19.39 -12.55
C ASP A 163 0.22 18.44 -11.62
N ASN A 164 -0.29 17.32 -12.16
CA ASN A 164 -0.91 16.25 -11.38
C ASN A 164 0.05 15.66 -10.32
N VAL A 165 1.31 15.41 -10.69
CA VAL A 165 2.35 14.97 -9.75
C VAL A 165 2.62 16.05 -8.69
N LEU A 166 2.78 17.32 -9.08
CA LEU A 166 3.01 18.41 -8.14
C LEU A 166 1.83 18.62 -7.16
N ILE A 167 0.59 18.52 -7.63
CA ILE A 167 -0.62 18.55 -6.77
C ILE A 167 -0.61 17.39 -5.78
N TYR A 168 -0.36 16.17 -6.24
CA TYR A 168 -0.28 14.97 -5.40
C TYR A 168 0.80 15.11 -4.32
N LEU A 169 2.00 15.57 -4.70
CA LEU A 169 3.13 15.78 -3.80
C LEU A 169 2.85 16.92 -2.81
N GLY A 170 2.18 17.99 -3.25
CA GLY A 170 1.80 19.13 -2.43
C GLY A 170 0.84 18.73 -1.32
N ILE A 171 -0.28 18.08 -1.66
CA ILE A 171 -1.27 17.57 -0.70
C ILE A 171 -0.63 16.54 0.25
N THR A 172 0.09 15.55 -0.27
CA THR A 172 0.73 14.52 0.58
C THR A 172 1.78 15.08 1.52
N SER A 173 2.42 16.23 1.20
CA SER A 173 3.40 16.85 2.10
C SER A 173 2.82 17.34 3.43
N TYR A 174 1.49 17.45 3.56
CA TYR A 174 0.78 17.74 4.82
C TYR A 174 0.24 16.49 5.53
N ILE A 175 0.33 15.30 4.90
CA ILE A 175 -0.18 14.04 5.45
C ILE A 175 0.97 13.12 5.86
N ALA A 176 1.96 12.96 4.98
CA ALA A 176 3.15 12.15 5.14
C ALA A 176 4.30 12.79 4.34
N GLU A 177 5.03 13.69 4.97
CA GLU A 177 6.12 14.47 4.34
C GLU A 177 7.31 13.61 3.88
N THR A 178 7.64 12.56 4.64
CA THR A 178 8.74 11.64 4.32
C THR A 178 8.28 10.63 3.28
N ARG A 179 8.90 10.68 2.11
CA ARG A 179 8.58 9.77 0.99
C ARG A 179 9.44 8.51 1.10
N GLY A 180 8.85 7.34 0.87
CA GLY A 180 9.55 6.06 0.83
C GLY A 180 10.11 5.77 -0.56
N CYS A 181 11.27 5.12 -0.63
CA CYS A 181 11.82 4.59 -1.87
C CYS A 181 11.04 3.32 -2.26
N GLN A 182 10.57 3.24 -3.50
CA GLN A 182 9.68 2.16 -3.96
C GLN A 182 10.39 1.09 -4.79
N ASP A 183 11.56 1.40 -5.37
CA ASP A 183 12.36 0.46 -6.17
C ASP A 183 13.87 0.68 -6.01
N TYR A 184 14.67 -0.27 -6.53
CA TYR A 184 16.13 -0.22 -6.49
C TYR A 184 16.75 0.92 -7.32
N ASP A 185 15.99 1.57 -8.21
CA ASP A 185 16.41 2.72 -9.00
C ASP A 185 16.27 4.04 -8.20
N GLY A 186 15.80 4.00 -6.95
CA GLY A 186 15.66 5.18 -6.10
C GLY A 186 14.34 5.93 -6.30
N ARG A 187 13.32 5.36 -6.96
CA ARG A 187 12.09 6.09 -7.28
C ARG A 187 11.20 6.25 -6.06
N MET A 188 10.89 7.50 -5.72
CA MET A 188 9.98 7.86 -4.62
C MET A 188 8.50 7.85 -5.05
N LEU A 189 8.25 7.84 -6.37
CA LEU A 189 6.93 7.81 -6.99
C LEU A 189 6.97 6.88 -8.20
N VAL A 190 6.02 5.94 -8.26
CA VAL A 190 5.90 4.98 -9.36
C VAL A 190 4.50 5.08 -10.00
N HIS A 191 4.43 4.94 -11.32
CA HIS A 191 3.16 4.93 -12.05
C HIS A 191 2.57 3.52 -12.11
N ILE A 192 1.33 3.35 -11.64
CA ILE A 192 0.56 2.12 -11.80
C ILE A 192 -0.21 2.21 -13.12
N GLN A 193 0.10 1.32 -14.07
CA GLN A 193 -0.45 1.35 -15.44
C GLN A 193 -0.21 0.00 -16.15
N ASP A 194 -1.18 -0.51 -16.90
CA ASP A 194 -0.92 -1.66 -17.76
C ASP A 194 -0.13 -1.23 -19.00
N ILE A 195 1.14 -1.62 -19.06
CA ILE A 195 2.08 -1.32 -20.16
C ILE A 195 2.77 -2.59 -20.69
N GLN A 196 2.13 -3.75 -20.51
CA GLN A 196 2.72 -5.04 -20.88
C GLN A 196 2.94 -5.19 -22.39
N GLU A 197 2.12 -4.55 -23.23
CA GLU A 197 2.30 -4.57 -24.68
C GLU A 197 3.52 -3.74 -25.10
N GLU A 198 3.70 -2.58 -24.47
CA GLU A 198 4.81 -1.65 -24.66
C GLU A 198 6.13 -2.32 -24.26
N LEU A 199 6.17 -2.95 -23.08
CA LEU A 199 7.36 -3.66 -22.62
C LEU A 199 7.75 -4.80 -23.57
N ARG A 200 6.78 -5.56 -24.09
CA ARG A 200 7.02 -6.60 -25.11
C ARG A 200 7.58 -6.03 -26.42
N LYS A 201 7.13 -4.85 -26.87
CA LYS A 201 7.69 -4.16 -28.06
C LYS A 201 9.18 -3.84 -27.90
N TYR A 202 9.67 -3.67 -26.66
CA TYR A 202 11.09 -3.48 -26.34
C TYR A 202 11.83 -4.77 -25.93
N GLY A 203 11.22 -5.95 -26.13
CA GLY A 203 11.81 -7.23 -25.74
C GLY A 203 11.92 -7.46 -24.23
N LYS A 204 11.26 -6.63 -23.41
CA LYS A 204 11.27 -6.71 -21.95
C LYS A 204 10.01 -7.42 -21.44
N ARG A 205 10.17 -8.21 -20.38
CA ARG A 205 9.07 -8.67 -19.54
C ARG A 205 9.10 -7.86 -18.26
N GLY A 206 8.10 -7.02 -18.03
CA GLY A 206 7.99 -6.26 -16.78
C GLY A 206 7.66 -7.15 -15.59
N PRO A 207 7.89 -6.68 -14.36
CA PRO A 207 7.34 -7.31 -13.17
C PRO A 207 5.80 -7.34 -13.23
N PHE A 208 5.19 -8.29 -12.51
CA PHE A 208 3.73 -8.46 -12.47
C PHE A 208 2.99 -7.34 -11.72
N SER A 209 3.72 -6.47 -11.02
CA SER A 209 3.27 -5.23 -10.39
C SER A 209 4.37 -4.19 -10.52
N PRO A 210 4.09 -2.88 -10.68
CA PRO A 210 2.76 -2.26 -10.83
C PRO A 210 2.28 -2.17 -12.30
N TYR A 211 2.96 -2.87 -13.22
CA TYR A 211 2.83 -2.64 -14.66
C TYR A 211 1.89 -3.60 -15.41
N HIS A 212 0.85 -4.16 -14.76
CA HIS A 212 0.05 -5.27 -15.29
C HIS A 212 -1.41 -5.23 -14.81
N SER A 213 -2.37 -5.62 -15.66
CA SER A 213 -3.82 -5.66 -15.38
C SER A 213 -4.33 -6.90 -14.62
N ARG A 214 -3.49 -7.54 -13.81
CA ARG A 214 -3.86 -8.73 -13.02
C ARG A 214 -4.27 -8.31 -11.61
N THR A 215 -5.30 -8.97 -11.07
CA THR A 215 -5.67 -8.88 -9.66
C THR A 215 -4.44 -9.09 -8.78
N GLN A 216 -4.15 -8.13 -7.90
CA GLN A 216 -3.16 -8.29 -6.86
C GLN A 216 -3.85 -8.90 -5.62
N PRO A 217 -3.23 -9.86 -4.92
CA PRO A 217 -3.75 -10.36 -3.65
C PRO A 217 -3.70 -9.26 -2.59
N PHE A 218 -4.38 -9.45 -1.45
CA PHE A 218 -4.18 -8.59 -0.30
C PHE A 218 -2.71 -8.66 0.16
N HIS A 219 -2.07 -7.49 0.22
CA HIS A 219 -0.68 -7.33 0.62
C HIS A 219 -0.52 -6.05 1.45
N THR A 220 0.71 -5.82 1.89
CA THR A 220 1.10 -4.74 2.81
C THR A 220 2.48 -4.25 2.37
N ASP A 221 2.58 -2.98 1.98
CA ASP A 221 3.83 -2.40 1.49
C ASP A 221 4.83 -2.07 2.61
N ARG A 222 6.09 -1.90 2.22
CA ARG A 222 7.21 -1.50 3.10
C ARG A 222 7.19 0.02 3.38
N CYS A 223 6.08 0.55 3.86
CA CYS A 223 5.91 1.98 4.17
C CYS A 223 4.92 2.23 5.33
N ASP A 224 4.88 3.47 5.85
CA ASP A 224 3.94 3.88 6.88
C ASP A 224 2.54 4.20 6.32
N ILE A 225 2.49 4.84 5.15
CA ILE A 225 1.27 5.21 4.43
C ILE A 225 1.50 4.96 2.94
N LEU A 226 0.66 4.11 2.34
CA LEU A 226 0.49 4.04 0.89
C LEU A 226 -0.52 5.12 0.46
N ALA A 227 -0.11 6.00 -0.45
CA ALA A 227 -0.99 6.98 -1.08
C ALA A 227 -1.05 6.74 -2.59
N LEU A 228 -2.25 6.84 -3.17
CA LEU A 228 -2.52 6.61 -4.58
C LEU A 228 -3.30 7.79 -5.16
N TYR A 229 -2.96 8.21 -6.38
CA TYR A 229 -3.65 9.28 -7.09
C TYR A 229 -4.18 8.79 -8.44
N ALA A 230 -5.51 8.68 -8.53
CA ALA A 230 -6.19 8.20 -9.73
C ALA A 230 -6.24 9.31 -10.80
N MET A 231 -5.33 9.25 -11.78
CA MET A 231 -5.31 10.17 -12.93
C MET A 231 -6.34 9.83 -14.01
N ASP A 232 -6.67 8.55 -14.16
CA ASP A 232 -7.76 8.05 -15.00
C ASP A 232 -8.32 6.74 -14.39
N VAL A 233 -9.43 6.24 -14.94
CA VAL A 233 -10.13 5.05 -14.45
C VAL A 233 -10.14 3.97 -15.53
N ALA A 234 -9.90 2.71 -15.15
CA ALA A 234 -9.98 1.58 -16.07
C ALA A 234 -11.41 1.41 -16.62
N PRO A 235 -11.59 1.01 -17.89
CA PRO A 235 -12.93 0.77 -18.47
C PRO A 235 -13.63 -0.46 -17.87
N MET A 236 -12.88 -1.36 -17.22
CA MET A 236 -13.35 -2.53 -16.49
C MET A 236 -12.27 -2.91 -15.46
N GLY A 237 -12.69 -3.34 -14.27
CA GLY A 237 -11.78 -3.65 -13.17
C GLY A 237 -11.19 -2.39 -12.53
N GLY A 238 -10.06 -2.54 -11.85
CA GLY A 238 -9.38 -1.44 -11.16
C GLY A 238 -9.96 -1.10 -9.79
N GLU A 239 -10.81 -1.96 -9.23
CA GLU A 239 -11.34 -1.81 -7.88
C GLU A 239 -10.24 -2.03 -6.83
N SER A 240 -10.08 -1.06 -5.94
CA SER A 240 -9.22 -1.19 -4.76
C SER A 240 -10.01 -1.76 -3.58
N PHE A 241 -9.49 -2.81 -2.95
CA PHE A 241 -10.09 -3.44 -1.77
C PHE A 241 -9.24 -3.18 -0.52
N LEU A 242 -9.90 -2.83 0.57
CA LEU A 242 -9.28 -2.65 1.89
C LEU A 242 -9.88 -3.64 2.88
N ALA A 243 -9.05 -4.13 3.82
CA ALA A 243 -9.47 -4.99 4.91
C ALA A 243 -8.73 -4.60 6.20
N SER A 244 -9.44 -4.53 7.33
CA SER A 244 -8.78 -4.46 8.64
C SER A 244 -8.22 -5.84 8.98
N SER A 245 -6.92 -6.06 8.96
CA SER A 245 -5.98 -5.58 9.96
C SER A 245 -6.22 -6.14 11.36
N ALA A 246 -6.68 -5.32 12.30
CA ALA A 246 -6.94 -5.72 13.66
C ALA A 246 -8.17 -6.63 13.73
N LYS A 247 -9.15 -6.45 12.82
CA LYS A 247 -10.27 -7.38 12.66
C LYS A 247 -9.81 -8.77 12.20
N ILE A 248 -8.97 -8.86 11.17
CA ILE A 248 -8.34 -10.12 10.73
C ILE A 248 -7.58 -10.78 11.89
N TYR A 249 -6.80 -10.01 12.65
CA TYR A 249 -6.12 -10.54 13.84
C TYR A 249 -7.11 -11.12 14.85
N ASN A 250 -8.17 -10.38 15.22
CA ASN A 250 -9.16 -10.84 16.19
C ASN A 250 -9.90 -12.11 15.72
N GLU A 251 -10.26 -12.22 14.43
CA GLU A 251 -10.88 -13.45 13.90
C GLU A 251 -9.91 -14.64 13.94
N ILE A 252 -8.64 -14.46 13.54
CA ILE A 252 -7.64 -15.53 13.61
C ILE A 252 -7.35 -15.91 15.08
N ALA A 253 -7.20 -14.95 15.98
CA ALA A 253 -6.95 -15.19 17.40
C ALA A 253 -8.08 -16.01 18.06
N LYS A 254 -9.31 -15.74 17.66
CA LYS A 254 -10.53 -16.41 18.15
C LYS A 254 -10.77 -17.79 17.53
N GLU A 255 -10.61 -17.93 16.22
CA GLU A 255 -10.97 -19.17 15.50
C GLU A 255 -9.79 -20.12 15.29
N ARG A 256 -8.56 -19.58 15.20
CA ARG A 256 -7.33 -20.28 14.78
C ARG A 256 -6.08 -19.73 15.49
N PRO A 257 -6.00 -19.76 16.84
CA PRO A 257 -4.84 -19.27 17.58
C PRO A 257 -3.53 -19.99 17.18
N ASP A 258 -3.61 -21.24 16.71
CA ASP A 258 -2.50 -22.00 16.11
C ASP A 258 -1.84 -21.29 14.90
N VAL A 259 -2.61 -20.50 14.14
CA VAL A 259 -2.08 -19.69 13.05
C VAL A 259 -1.30 -18.50 13.57
N ILE A 260 -1.69 -17.90 14.71
CA ILE A 260 -0.90 -16.83 15.35
C ILE A 260 0.48 -17.36 15.73
N HIS A 261 0.60 -18.55 16.34
CA HIS A 261 1.91 -19.19 16.60
C HIS A 261 2.80 -19.34 15.37
N THR A 262 2.20 -19.48 14.18
CA THR A 262 2.94 -19.55 12.92
C THR A 262 3.34 -18.16 12.41
N LEU A 263 2.40 -17.19 12.45
CA LEU A 263 2.64 -15.82 11.98
C LEU A 263 3.70 -15.05 12.77
N ILE A 264 3.89 -15.39 14.06
CA ILE A 264 4.84 -14.67 14.93
C ILE A 264 6.29 -15.14 14.86
N LYS A 265 6.56 -16.18 14.07
CA LYS A 265 7.93 -16.67 13.88
C LYS A 265 8.78 -15.65 13.12
N ASP A 266 10.09 -15.74 13.29
CA ASP A 266 11.11 -14.96 12.61
C ASP A 266 11.74 -15.71 11.41
N ASP A 267 11.21 -16.89 11.05
CA ASP A 267 11.70 -17.77 9.96
C ASP A 267 11.02 -17.54 8.59
N TRP A 268 10.28 -16.43 8.42
CA TRP A 268 9.67 -16.06 7.14
C TRP A 268 10.73 -15.62 6.13
N VAL A 269 10.99 -16.48 5.14
CA VAL A 269 11.79 -16.13 3.96
C VAL A 269 10.99 -15.18 3.08
N PHE A 270 11.54 -14.00 2.82
CA PHE A 270 11.06 -13.07 1.79
C PHE A 270 12.01 -13.14 0.60
N ASP A 271 11.44 -13.31 -0.60
CA ASP A 271 12.20 -13.09 -1.83
C ASP A 271 12.55 -11.58 -1.95
N GLU A 272 13.80 -11.27 -2.34
CA GLU A 272 14.30 -9.89 -2.51
C GLU A 272 13.83 -9.24 -3.82
#